data_AF-A0A1Q8LMW0-F1
#
_entry.id   AF-A0A1Q8LMW0-F1
#
_cell.length_a   1.000
_cell.length_b   1.000
_cell.length_c   1.000
_cell.angle_alpha   90.00
_cell.angle_beta   90.00
_cell.angle_gamma   90.00
#
_symmetry.space_group_name_H-M   'P 1'
#
loop_
_entity.id
_entity.type
_entity.pdbx_description
1 polymer ?
#
loop_
_entity_poly.entity_id
_entity_poly.type
_entity_poly.pdbx_seq_one_letter_code
_entity_poly.pdbx_strand_id
1 'polypeptide(L)'
;MPPADDPLCHRCRRLARAGSAPPTTPRSRLPAAAGPPPGDTHDPIKRRPHRAGRRDPPTPSPSSARSRRAALAAASGTAVEYYEFGVYGYLAVVIGPLFFPSADPVASLLSTLAVFGSAFLMRPLGGIVLGRLGDRLGRKPVLVFTITGMGTATALVGLLPTAATAGLLAPALLVLARLAQGFLEVARIDHSWVAAGCRW
;
A
#
# COMPACT_ATOMS: atom_id res chain seq x y z
N MET A 1 -2.81 -38.68 -17.42
CA MET A 1 -2.29 -39.07 -16.09
C MET A 1 -1.99 -37.79 -15.32
N PRO A 2 -2.95 -37.23 -14.56
CA PRO A 2 -2.73 -36.00 -13.79
C PRO A 2 -1.95 -36.30 -12.49
N PRO A 3 -1.05 -35.42 -12.03
CA PRO A 3 -0.35 -35.61 -10.77
C PRO A 3 -1.29 -35.40 -9.57
N ALA A 4 -1.04 -36.21 -8.55
CA ALA A 4 -1.82 -36.38 -7.35
C ALA A 4 -1.85 -35.15 -6.42
N ASP A 5 -3.02 -34.96 -5.80
CA ASP A 5 -3.24 -34.54 -4.42
C ASP A 5 -2.34 -33.42 -3.86
N ASP A 6 -2.68 -32.17 -4.16
CA ASP A 6 -2.13 -31.01 -3.47
C ASP A 6 -2.96 -30.71 -2.18
N PRO A 7 -2.46 -31.05 -0.98
CA PRO A 7 -3.20 -30.93 0.29
C PRO A 7 -3.53 -29.47 0.66
N LEU A 8 -2.85 -28.50 0.03
CA LEU A 8 -3.09 -27.07 0.26
C LEU A 8 -4.42 -26.60 -0.37
N CYS A 9 -4.77 -27.14 -1.53
CA CYS A 9 -6.04 -26.83 -2.20
C CYS A 9 -7.24 -27.33 -1.36
N HIS A 10 -7.10 -28.51 -0.74
CA HIS A 10 -8.14 -29.08 0.12
C HIS A 10 -8.36 -28.28 1.41
N ARG A 11 -7.30 -27.67 1.96
CA ARG A 11 -7.37 -26.88 3.20
C ARG A 11 -8.01 -25.51 2.96
N CYS A 12 -7.71 -24.87 1.82
CA CYS A 12 -8.33 -23.59 1.45
C CYS A 12 -9.85 -23.73 1.25
N ARG A 13 -10.29 -24.83 0.62
CA ARG A 13 -11.72 -25.13 0.39
C ARG A 13 -12.50 -25.39 1.69
N ARG A 14 -11.86 -25.94 2.73
CA ARG A 14 -12.49 -26.17 4.04
C ARG A 14 -12.64 -24.89 4.86
N LEU A 15 -11.65 -23.99 4.80
CA LEU A 15 -11.69 -22.72 5.55
C LEU A 15 -12.74 -21.76 4.97
N ALA A 16 -12.92 -21.75 3.65
CA ALA A 16 -13.96 -20.95 2.99
C ALA A 16 -15.40 -21.37 3.39
N ARG A 17 -15.63 -22.64 3.78
CA ARG A 17 -16.94 -23.13 4.25
C ARG A 17 -17.21 -22.90 5.73
N ALA A 18 -16.19 -22.59 6.53
CA ALA A 18 -16.32 -22.43 7.98
C ALA A 18 -16.71 -21.00 8.41
N GLY A 19 -16.75 -20.04 7.47
CA GLY A 19 -16.93 -18.61 7.76
C GLY A 19 -18.36 -18.06 7.67
N SER A 20 -19.39 -18.88 7.39
CA SER A 20 -20.76 -18.39 7.17
C SER A 20 -21.78 -19.01 8.12
N ALA A 21 -21.74 -18.65 9.40
CA ALA A 21 -22.91 -18.72 10.26
C ALA A 21 -22.74 -17.81 11.50
N PRO A 22 -23.55 -16.75 11.68
CA PRO A 22 -23.59 -16.01 12.94
C PRO A 22 -24.41 -16.79 13.98
N PRO A 23 -23.97 -16.91 15.24
CA PRO A 23 -24.74 -17.58 16.29
C PRO A 23 -25.82 -16.65 16.88
N THR A 24 -27.07 -17.07 16.77
CA THR A 24 -28.24 -16.53 17.48
C THR A 24 -28.23 -16.96 18.95
N THR A 25 -28.26 -16.00 19.88
CA THR A 25 -28.39 -16.23 21.33
C THR A 25 -29.85 -16.42 21.74
N PRO A 26 -30.25 -17.54 22.37
CA PRO A 26 -31.57 -17.66 22.98
C PRO A 26 -31.55 -17.09 24.41
N ARG A 27 -32.43 -16.12 24.67
CA ARG A 27 -32.79 -15.63 26.01
C ARG A 27 -33.63 -16.70 26.71
N SER A 28 -33.13 -17.32 27.77
CA SER A 28 -33.96 -18.21 28.63
C SER A 28 -33.96 -17.74 30.09
N ARG A 29 -35.19 -17.57 30.55
CA ARG A 29 -35.73 -17.09 31.83
C ARG A 29 -35.17 -17.84 33.05
N LEU A 30 -35.00 -17.15 34.18
CA LEU A 30 -34.89 -17.75 35.51
C LEU A 30 -36.24 -18.31 35.98
N PRO A 31 -36.22 -19.42 36.74
CA PRO A 31 -37.11 -19.56 37.88
C PRO A 31 -36.37 -19.92 39.18
N ALA A 32 -37.05 -19.59 40.28
CA ALA A 32 -36.59 -19.62 41.65
C ALA A 32 -36.61 -21.02 42.31
N ALA A 33 -35.76 -21.16 43.34
CA ALA A 33 -35.86 -21.97 44.56
C ALA A 33 -36.30 -23.44 44.51
N ALA A 34 -35.39 -24.35 44.90
CA ALA A 34 -35.70 -25.61 45.57
C ALA A 34 -34.44 -26.09 46.35
N GLY A 35 -34.64 -26.64 47.56
CA GLY A 35 -33.62 -26.86 48.61
C GLY A 35 -32.55 -27.94 48.35
N PRO A 36 -31.71 -28.25 49.37
CA PRO A 36 -30.55 -29.12 49.19
C PRO A 36 -30.91 -30.60 49.43
N PRO A 37 -30.55 -31.54 48.52
CA PRO A 37 -30.51 -32.95 48.86
C PRO A 37 -29.08 -33.42 49.22
N PRO A 38 -28.95 -34.47 50.05
CA PRO A 38 -27.71 -34.93 50.65
C PRO A 38 -27.04 -36.06 49.85
N GLY A 39 -25.77 -36.32 50.18
CA GLY A 39 -25.18 -37.65 50.03
C GLY A 39 -24.31 -37.85 48.80
N ASP A 40 -23.01 -37.93 49.08
CA ASP A 40 -21.91 -38.44 48.28
C ASP A 40 -22.26 -39.44 47.18
N THR A 41 -21.78 -39.20 45.96
CA THR A 41 -21.28 -40.24 45.06
C THR A 41 -20.50 -39.61 43.91
N HIS A 42 -19.22 -39.98 43.80
CA HIS A 42 -18.28 -39.78 42.69
C HIS A 42 -18.75 -38.97 41.47
N ASP A 43 -18.26 -37.72 41.34
CA ASP A 43 -18.08 -37.10 40.02
C ASP A 43 -16.59 -37.22 39.65
N PRO A 44 -16.22 -38.06 38.66
CA PRO A 44 -14.88 -38.01 38.11
C PRO A 44 -14.79 -36.66 37.40
N ILE A 45 -14.19 -35.67 38.08
CA ILE A 45 -13.80 -34.40 37.49
C ILE A 45 -13.24 -34.72 36.12
N LYS A 46 -14.06 -34.43 35.09
CA LYS A 46 -13.67 -34.45 33.69
C LYS A 46 -12.56 -33.41 33.56
N ARG A 47 -11.33 -33.82 33.87
CA ARG A 47 -10.12 -33.21 33.33
C ARG A 47 -10.25 -33.39 31.84
N ARG A 48 -10.92 -32.43 31.19
CA ARG A 48 -10.80 -32.25 29.75
C ARG A 48 -9.29 -32.20 29.53
N PRO A 49 -8.69 -33.11 28.75
CA PRO A 49 -7.29 -32.96 28.42
C PRO A 49 -7.18 -31.59 27.77
N HIS A 50 -6.40 -30.69 28.38
CA HIS A 50 -6.01 -29.45 27.74
C HIS A 50 -5.50 -29.87 26.37
N ARG A 51 -6.31 -29.58 25.33
CA ARG A 51 -5.99 -29.85 23.94
C ARG A 51 -4.66 -29.15 23.73
N ALA A 52 -3.58 -29.94 23.75
CA ALA A 52 -2.22 -29.47 23.61
C ALA A 52 -2.22 -28.48 22.47
N GLY A 53 -1.91 -27.23 22.77
CA GLY A 53 -1.94 -26.13 21.83
C GLY A 53 -1.25 -26.60 20.57
N ARG A 54 -2.01 -26.68 19.47
CA ARG A 54 -1.49 -26.96 18.15
C ARG A 54 -0.51 -25.82 17.89
N ARG A 55 0.79 -26.05 18.13
CA ARG A 55 1.83 -25.09 17.76
C ARG A 55 1.71 -24.96 16.25
N ASP A 56 1.23 -23.81 15.79
CA ASP A 56 1.31 -23.51 14.38
C ASP A 56 2.77 -23.64 13.96
N PRO A 57 3.06 -24.30 12.83
CA PRO A 57 4.43 -24.47 12.39
C PRO A 57 5.08 -23.09 12.28
N PRO A 58 6.33 -22.92 12.74
CA PRO A 58 7.02 -21.64 12.67
C PRO A 58 7.04 -21.19 11.21
N THR A 59 6.38 -20.07 10.92
CA THR A 59 6.43 -19.43 9.61
C THR A 59 7.90 -19.18 9.29
N PRO A 60 8.43 -19.61 8.13
CA PRO A 60 9.83 -19.41 7.80
C PRO A 60 10.14 -17.91 7.79
N SER A 61 10.93 -17.48 8.78
CA SER A 61 11.42 -16.10 8.87
C SER A 61 12.23 -15.77 7.61
N PRO A 62 12.00 -14.61 6.96
CA PRO A 62 12.81 -14.21 5.83
C PRO A 62 14.28 -14.19 6.22
N SER A 63 15.15 -14.78 5.39
CA SER A 63 16.59 -14.72 5.63
C SER A 63 17.04 -13.26 5.71
N SER A 64 17.97 -12.95 6.63
CA SER A 64 18.49 -11.60 6.83
C SER A 64 18.96 -10.95 5.52
N ALA A 65 19.55 -11.73 4.61
CA ALA A 65 19.94 -11.30 3.28
C ALA A 65 18.76 -10.86 2.39
N ARG A 66 17.61 -11.54 2.45
CA ARG A 66 16.43 -11.23 1.64
C ARG A 66 15.73 -9.97 2.16
N SER A 67 15.57 -9.84 3.49
CA SER A 67 15.07 -8.60 4.10
C SER A 67 15.96 -7.41 3.79
N ARG A 68 17.29 -7.57 3.89
CA ARG A 68 18.24 -6.49 3.57
C ARG A 68 18.15 -6.07 2.10
N ARG A 69 18.04 -7.02 1.17
CA ARG A 69 17.88 -6.72 -0.26
C ARG A 69 16.57 -5.99 -0.56
N ALA A 70 15.47 -6.39 0.08
CA ALA A 70 14.17 -5.73 -0.07
C ALA A 70 14.17 -4.33 0.56
N ALA A 71 14.80 -4.14 1.71
CA ALA A 71 14.97 -2.83 2.34
C ALA A 71 15.82 -1.89 1.47
N LEU A 72 16.92 -2.39 0.88
CA LEU A 72 17.76 -1.61 -0.04
C LEU A 72 17.00 -1.23 -1.32
N ALA A 73 16.19 -2.14 -1.89
CA ALA A 73 15.37 -1.85 -3.06
C ALA A 73 14.24 -0.84 -2.76
N ALA A 74 13.69 -0.86 -1.55
CA ALA A 74 12.72 0.14 -1.10
C ALA A 74 13.41 1.51 -0.94
N ALA A 75 14.53 1.54 -0.22
CA ALA A 75 15.31 2.75 0.04
C ALA A 75 15.83 3.41 -1.24
N SER A 76 16.28 2.64 -2.23
CA SER A 76 16.80 3.20 -3.48
C SER A 76 15.74 3.99 -4.25
N GLY A 77 14.50 3.50 -4.34
CA GLY A 77 13.46 4.27 -5.02
C GLY A 77 12.96 5.47 -4.21
N THR A 78 12.97 5.39 -2.88
CA THR A 78 12.75 6.58 -2.04
C THR A 78 13.86 7.62 -2.26
N ALA A 79 15.12 7.19 -2.38
CA ALA A 79 16.23 8.08 -2.68
C ALA A 79 16.07 8.74 -4.07
N VAL A 80 15.63 8.00 -5.09
CA VAL A 80 15.35 8.54 -6.43
C VAL A 80 14.22 9.57 -6.39
N GLU A 81 13.16 9.32 -5.62
CA GLU A 81 12.06 10.26 -5.44
C GLU A 81 12.54 11.58 -4.79
N TYR A 82 13.31 11.50 -3.71
CA TYR A 82 13.91 12.68 -3.08
C TYR A 82 14.91 13.39 -4.00
N TYR A 83 15.66 12.65 -4.80
CA TYR A 83 16.58 13.20 -5.80
C TYR A 83 15.84 14.02 -6.84
N GLU A 84 14.77 13.48 -7.44
CA GLU A 84 13.93 14.18 -8.42
C GLU A 84 13.31 15.47 -7.84
N PHE A 85 12.81 15.41 -6.60
CA PHE A 85 12.31 16.59 -5.90
C PHE A 85 13.38 17.66 -5.67
N GLY A 86 14.59 17.25 -5.29
CA GLY A 86 15.72 18.15 -5.11
C GLY A 86 16.14 18.81 -6.42
N VAL A 87 16.26 18.02 -7.50
CA VAL A 87 16.62 18.52 -8.83
C VAL A 87 15.58 19.51 -9.35
N TYR A 88 14.28 19.22 -9.19
CA TYR A 88 13.24 20.16 -9.59
C TYR A 88 13.30 21.46 -8.79
N GLY A 89 13.46 21.39 -7.46
CA GLY A 89 13.61 22.57 -6.61
C GLY A 89 14.81 23.44 -7.01
N TYR A 90 15.94 22.80 -7.33
CA TYR A 90 17.14 23.49 -7.83
C TYR A 90 16.90 24.16 -9.19
N LEU A 91 16.24 23.45 -10.11
CA LEU A 91 15.92 23.96 -11.45
C LEU A 91 14.72 24.92 -11.48
N ALA A 92 14.02 25.14 -10.36
CA ALA A 92 12.81 25.97 -10.34
C ALA A 92 13.04 27.40 -10.85
N VAL A 93 14.24 27.95 -10.60
CA VAL A 93 14.64 29.29 -11.07
C VAL A 93 14.82 29.32 -12.60
N VAL A 94 15.15 28.19 -13.22
CA VAL A 94 15.26 28.04 -14.67
C VAL A 94 13.89 27.72 -15.28
N ILE A 95 13.13 26.79 -14.67
CA ILE A 95 11.81 26.35 -15.15
C ILE A 95 10.80 27.50 -15.09
N GLY A 96 10.85 28.35 -14.07
CA GLY A 96 9.92 29.46 -13.86
C GLY A 96 9.76 30.37 -15.07
N PRO A 97 10.79 31.08 -15.53
CA PRO A 97 10.65 31.94 -16.70
C PRO A 97 10.35 31.17 -18.00
N LEU A 98 10.75 29.89 -18.09
CA LEU A 98 10.53 29.06 -19.30
C LEU A 98 9.09 28.59 -19.48
N PHE A 99 8.37 28.33 -18.38
CA PHE A 99 6.99 27.80 -18.41
C PHE A 99 5.96 28.80 -17.87
N PHE A 100 6.35 29.69 -16.98
CA PHE A 100 5.51 30.75 -16.39
C PHE A 100 6.12 32.13 -16.68
N PRO A 101 6.19 32.57 -17.95
CA PRO A 101 6.72 33.89 -18.28
C PRO A 101 5.89 34.99 -17.59
N SER A 102 6.56 35.82 -16.79
CA SER A 102 5.97 36.94 -16.07
C SER A 102 6.91 38.15 -16.13
N ALA A 103 6.36 39.36 -15.96
CA ALA A 103 7.15 40.58 -15.84
C ALA A 103 7.96 40.62 -14.53
N ASP A 104 7.50 39.91 -13.50
CA ASP A 104 8.18 39.76 -12.21
C ASP A 104 8.79 38.35 -12.10
N PRO A 105 10.13 38.22 -12.03
CA PRO A 105 10.81 36.93 -11.83
C PRO A 105 10.38 36.19 -10.56
N VAL A 106 9.98 36.91 -9.52
CA VAL A 106 9.51 36.30 -8.26
C VAL A 106 8.19 35.57 -8.49
N ALA A 107 7.28 36.16 -9.27
CA ALA A 107 5.99 35.54 -9.59
C ALA A 107 6.15 34.23 -10.39
N SER A 108 7.11 34.17 -11.32
CA SER A 108 7.44 32.95 -12.08
C SER A 108 7.99 31.84 -11.18
N LEU A 109 8.87 32.20 -10.23
CA LEU A 109 9.40 31.25 -9.25
C LEU A 109 8.32 30.74 -8.30
N LEU A 110 7.49 31.64 -7.76
CA LEU A 110 6.36 31.28 -6.89
C LEU A 110 5.37 30.36 -7.60
N SER A 111 5.09 30.61 -8.87
CA SER A 111 4.22 29.74 -9.68
C SER A 111 4.81 28.33 -9.81
N THR A 112 6.11 28.23 -10.08
CA THR A 112 6.83 26.94 -10.21
C THR A 112 6.86 26.16 -8.89
N LEU A 113 7.05 26.87 -7.77
CA LEU A 113 6.98 26.31 -6.42
C LEU A 113 5.54 25.92 -6.04
N ALA A 114 4.53 26.68 -6.48
CA ALA A 114 3.12 26.34 -6.26
C ALA A 114 2.74 25.05 -7.01
N VAL A 115 3.20 24.88 -8.25
CA VAL A 115 3.03 23.62 -8.99
C VAL A 115 3.72 22.47 -8.28
N PHE A 116 4.95 22.68 -7.80
CA PHE A 116 5.65 21.69 -6.98
C PHE A 116 4.86 21.31 -5.73
N GLY A 117 4.40 22.31 -4.98
CA GLY A 117 3.57 22.14 -3.78
C GLY A 117 2.27 21.39 -4.06
N SER A 118 1.63 21.65 -5.20
CA SER A 118 0.39 20.98 -5.59
C SER A 118 0.56 19.46 -5.79
N ALA A 119 1.74 19.00 -6.23
CA ALA A 119 2.02 17.57 -6.34
C ALA A 119 2.00 16.86 -4.98
N PHE A 120 2.38 17.54 -3.89
CA PHE A 120 2.28 16.98 -2.54
C PHE A 120 0.84 16.72 -2.10
N LEU A 121 -0.13 17.51 -2.60
CA LEU A 121 -1.56 17.29 -2.34
C LEU A 121 -2.09 16.06 -3.08
N MET A 122 -1.49 15.70 -4.22
CA MET A 122 -1.88 14.49 -4.97
C MET A 122 -1.40 13.20 -4.31
N ARG A 123 -0.35 13.27 -3.48
CA ARG A 123 0.19 12.11 -2.76
C ARG A 123 -0.89 11.41 -1.92
N PRO A 124 -1.56 12.04 -0.92
CA PRO A 124 -2.60 11.34 -0.13
C PRO A 124 -3.73 10.78 -1.00
N LEU A 125 -4.08 11.47 -2.09
CA LEU A 125 -5.11 11.04 -3.02
C LEU A 125 -4.74 9.74 -3.73
N GLY A 126 -3.52 9.66 -4.28
CA GLY A 126 -3.05 8.44 -4.91
C GLY A 126 -2.85 7.30 -3.92
N GLY A 127 -2.51 7.59 -2.65
CA GLY A 127 -2.35 6.56 -1.61
C GLY A 127 -3.65 5.83 -1.33
N ILE A 128 -4.75 6.58 -1.27
CA ILE A 128 -6.09 6.02 -1.08
C ILE A 128 -6.53 5.20 -2.31
N VAL A 129 -6.32 5.73 -3.51
CA VAL A 129 -6.77 5.08 -4.76
C VAL A 129 -5.92 3.85 -5.08
N LEU A 130 -4.59 3.99 -5.12
CA LEU A 130 -3.66 2.92 -5.46
C LEU A 130 -3.56 1.89 -4.32
N GLY A 131 -3.78 2.28 -3.07
CA GLY A 131 -3.91 1.35 -1.95
C GLY A 131 -5.10 0.40 -2.15
N ARG A 132 -6.30 0.95 -2.40
CA ARG A 132 -7.50 0.15 -2.70
C ARG A 132 -7.35 -0.69 -3.97
N LEU A 133 -6.66 -0.16 -4.98
CA LEU A 133 -6.39 -0.86 -6.23
C LEU A 133 -5.43 -2.04 -6.02
N GLY A 134 -4.40 -1.86 -5.19
CA GLY A 134 -3.43 -2.89 -4.81
C GLY A 134 -4.07 -4.03 -4.01
N ASP A 135 -5.05 -3.72 -3.18
CA ASP A 135 -5.83 -4.72 -2.43
C ASP A 135 -6.75 -5.55 -3.34
N ARG A 136 -7.18 -5.02 -4.50
CA ARG A 136 -8.09 -5.70 -5.44
C ARG A 136 -7.39 -6.47 -6.56
N LEU A 137 -6.36 -5.88 -7.18
CA LEU A 137 -5.66 -6.43 -8.36
C LEU A 137 -4.37 -7.17 -8.00
N GLY A 138 -3.96 -7.09 -6.74
CA GLY A 138 -2.69 -7.63 -6.29
C GLY A 138 -1.58 -6.58 -6.31
N ARG A 139 -0.65 -6.77 -5.38
CA ARG A 139 0.38 -5.80 -4.97
C ARG A 139 1.45 -5.59 -6.05
N LYS A 140 1.76 -6.65 -6.79
CA LYS A 140 2.82 -6.73 -7.83
C LYS A 140 2.52 -5.89 -9.09
N PRO A 141 1.35 -6.00 -9.75
CA PRO A 141 1.05 -5.18 -10.94
C PRO A 141 0.95 -3.68 -10.63
N VAL A 142 0.41 -3.30 -9.47
CA VAL A 142 0.31 -1.89 -9.06
C VAL A 142 1.70 -1.27 -8.84
N LEU A 143 2.63 -2.02 -8.25
CA LEU A 143 4.01 -1.56 -8.04
C LEU A 143 4.77 -1.36 -9.36
N VAL A 144 4.56 -2.24 -10.35
CA VAL A 144 5.15 -2.08 -11.68
C VAL A 144 4.55 -0.87 -12.39
N PHE A 145 3.22 -0.74 -12.35
CA PHE A 145 2.50 0.38 -12.97
C PHE A 145 3.00 1.73 -12.47
N THR A 146 3.27 1.87 -11.17
CA THR A 146 3.71 3.15 -10.60
C THR A 146 5.15 3.47 -10.92
N ILE A 147 6.05 2.48 -10.89
CA ILE A 147 7.45 2.69 -11.28
C ILE A 147 7.55 3.07 -12.76
N THR A 148 6.84 2.36 -13.64
CA THR A 148 6.82 2.66 -15.08
C THR A 148 6.13 3.99 -15.35
N GLY A 149 5.02 4.27 -14.67
CA GLY A 149 4.29 5.53 -14.78
C GLY A 149 5.15 6.73 -14.35
N MET A 150 5.90 6.61 -13.25
CA MET A 150 6.80 7.65 -12.77
C MET A 150 7.90 7.95 -13.78
N GLY A 151 8.59 6.91 -14.29
CA GLY A 151 9.64 7.09 -15.30
C GLY A 151 9.11 7.69 -16.61
N THR A 152 7.90 7.30 -17.02
CA THR A 152 7.26 7.84 -18.23
C THR A 152 6.87 9.30 -18.04
N ALA A 153 6.35 9.67 -16.86
CA ALA A 153 6.01 11.05 -16.54
C ALA A 153 7.26 11.95 -16.54
N THR A 154 8.36 11.51 -15.93
CA THR A 154 9.64 12.25 -15.94
C THR A 154 10.18 12.44 -17.37
N ALA A 155 10.11 11.40 -18.20
CA ALA A 155 10.53 11.49 -19.60
C ALA A 155 9.65 12.48 -20.41
N LEU A 156 8.34 12.49 -20.17
CA LEU A 156 7.41 13.41 -20.82
C LEU A 156 7.64 14.86 -20.41
N VAL A 157 8.01 15.13 -19.15
CA VAL A 157 8.39 16.48 -18.70
C VAL A 157 9.62 16.99 -19.45
N GLY A 158 10.59 16.11 -19.75
CA GLY A 158 11.78 16.49 -20.54
C GLY A 158 11.50 16.76 -22.02
N LEU A 159 10.43 16.19 -22.57
CA LEU A 159 9.98 16.38 -23.95
C LEU A 159 9.01 17.56 -24.10
N LEU A 160 8.69 18.25 -23.01
CA LEU A 160 7.62 19.23 -23.01
C LEU A 160 8.03 20.50 -23.77
N PRO A 161 7.21 20.98 -24.73
CA PRO A 161 7.46 22.24 -25.41
C PRO A 161 7.43 23.41 -24.42
N THR A 162 8.34 24.36 -24.60
CA THR A 162 8.43 25.55 -23.73
C THR A 162 7.32 26.55 -24.05
N ALA A 163 7.07 27.52 -23.14
CA ALA A 163 6.07 28.56 -23.36
C ALA A 163 6.31 29.39 -24.63
N ALA A 164 7.56 29.46 -25.11
CA ALA A 164 7.91 30.11 -26.38
C ALA A 164 7.30 29.39 -27.61
N THR A 165 7.05 28.08 -27.52
CA THR A 165 6.55 27.26 -28.64
C THR A 165 5.06 26.94 -28.54
N ALA A 166 4.54 26.74 -27.32
CA ALA A 166 3.16 26.29 -27.09
C ALA A 166 2.31 27.28 -26.27
N GLY A 167 2.85 28.43 -25.87
CA GLY A 167 2.13 29.44 -25.08
C GLY A 167 1.63 28.88 -23.74
N LEU A 168 0.38 29.20 -23.39
CA LEU A 168 -0.28 28.78 -22.14
C LEU A 168 -0.48 27.25 -22.02
N LEU A 169 -0.37 26.49 -23.10
CA LEU A 169 -0.44 25.02 -23.04
C LEU A 169 0.78 24.41 -22.35
N ALA A 170 1.95 25.04 -22.44
CA ALA A 170 3.18 24.55 -21.79
C ALA A 170 3.06 24.45 -20.26
N PRO A 171 2.67 25.52 -19.53
CA PRO A 171 2.47 25.43 -18.08
C PRO A 171 1.31 24.50 -17.70
N ALA A 172 0.23 24.45 -18.49
CA ALA A 172 -0.90 23.55 -18.22
C ALA A 172 -0.47 22.07 -18.31
N LEU A 173 0.27 21.69 -19.35
CA LEU A 173 0.82 20.35 -19.50
C LEU A 173 1.83 20.02 -18.39
N LEU A 174 2.66 21.00 -18.01
CA LEU A 174 3.63 20.82 -16.92
C LEU A 174 2.93 20.58 -15.58
N VAL A 175 1.86 21.33 -15.29
CA VAL A 175 1.03 21.14 -14.10
C VAL A 175 0.39 19.76 -14.12
N LEU A 176 -0.25 19.37 -15.23
CA LEU A 176 -0.91 18.06 -15.35
C LEU A 176 0.10 16.91 -15.19
N ALA A 177 1.27 17.01 -15.82
CA ALA A 177 2.33 16.05 -15.68
C ALA A 177 2.80 15.94 -14.22
N ARG A 178 2.97 17.08 -13.52
CA ARG A 178 3.38 17.11 -12.11
C ARG A 178 2.33 16.53 -11.17
N LEU A 179 1.05 16.81 -11.40
CA LEU A 179 -0.05 16.24 -10.62
C LEU A 179 -0.14 14.72 -10.84
N ALA A 180 -0.02 14.27 -12.09
CA ALA A 180 -0.01 12.85 -12.42
C ALA A 180 1.22 12.15 -11.80
N GLN A 181 2.39 12.79 -11.84
CA GLN A 181 3.61 12.26 -11.24
C GLN A 181 3.47 12.12 -9.71
N GLY A 182 2.98 13.16 -9.02
CA GLY A 182 2.73 13.12 -7.57
C GLY A 182 1.69 12.08 -7.14
N PHE A 183 0.72 11.78 -8.01
CA PHE A 183 -0.24 10.69 -7.80
C PHE A 183 0.43 9.30 -7.89
N LEU A 184 1.43 9.13 -8.75
CA LEU A 184 2.10 7.85 -8.98
C LEU A 184 3.17 7.54 -7.91
N GLU A 185 3.82 8.56 -7.37
CA GLU A 185 4.87 8.47 -6.35
C GLU A 185 4.40 7.83 -5.02
N VAL A 186 3.13 8.01 -4.65
CA VAL A 186 2.59 7.53 -3.36
C VAL A 186 2.46 6.01 -3.22
N ALA A 187 2.55 5.24 -4.30
CA ALA A 187 2.30 3.80 -4.27
C ALA A 187 3.29 2.98 -3.40
N ARG A 188 4.26 3.63 -2.75
CA ARG A 188 5.28 3.00 -1.92
C ARG A 188 5.11 3.24 -0.41
N ILE A 189 4.08 3.94 0.05
CA ILE A 189 3.86 4.16 1.49
C ILE A 189 3.13 2.96 2.10
N ASP A 190 3.82 1.83 2.23
CA ASP A 190 3.57 0.95 3.36
C ASP A 190 4.81 0.11 3.68
N HIS A 191 5.52 0.56 4.71
CA HIS A 191 6.73 -0.07 5.26
C HIS A 191 6.46 -1.46 5.88
N SER A 192 5.21 -1.89 6.03
CA SER A 192 4.87 -3.24 6.54
C SER A 192 5.08 -4.36 5.51
N TRP A 193 5.35 -4.02 4.24
CA TRP A 193 5.27 -4.96 3.11
C TRP A 193 6.60 -5.64 2.82
N VAL A 194 7.71 -4.97 3.16
CA VAL A 194 9.05 -5.57 3.17
C VAL A 194 9.19 -6.56 4.34
N ALA A 195 8.51 -6.29 5.46
CA ALA A 195 8.51 -7.16 6.63
C ALA A 195 7.64 -8.42 6.47
N ALA A 196 6.56 -8.35 5.69
CA ALA A 196 5.58 -9.45 5.60
C ALA A 196 6.04 -10.67 4.78
N GLY A 197 7.20 -10.64 4.12
CA GLY A 197 7.74 -11.83 3.44
C GLY A 197 6.84 -12.42 2.34
N CYS A 198 5.82 -11.69 1.88
CA CYS A 198 4.97 -12.10 0.77
C CYS A 198 5.84 -12.19 -0.48
N ARG A 199 6.19 -13.43 -0.82
CA ARG A 199 6.84 -13.77 -2.08
C ARG A 199 5.94 -13.31 -3.23
N TRP A 200 6.59 -12.62 -4.15
CA TRP A 200 6.17 -12.38 -5.52
C TRP A 200 5.61 -13.60 -6.23
#